data_AF-A0A968D896-F1
#
_entry.id   AF-A0A968D896-F1
#
_cell.length_a   1.000
_cell.length_b   1.000
_cell.length_c   1.000
_cell.angle_alpha   90.00
_cell.angle_beta   90.00
_cell.angle_gamma   90.00
#
_symmetry.space_group_name_H-M   'P 1'
#
loop_
_entity.id
_entity.type
_entity.pdbx_description
1 polymer ?
#
loop_
_entity_poly.entity_id
_entity_poly.type
_entity_poly.pdbx_seq_one_letter_code
_entity_poly.pdbx_strand_id
1 'polypeptide(L)' 'MFQLVAEGLSSPAIGKKLFISTRTVETHRANISRKLGLGNATEFVRFAIARRLIEVEPQPRDETQGRDDEEKPESA' A
#
# COMPACT_ATOMS: atom_id res chain seq x y z
N MET A 1 -7.43 3.63 -5.75
CA MET A 1 -6.69 2.75 -4.82
C MET A 1 -5.19 3.07 -4.80
N PHE A 2 -4.49 3.09 -5.96
CA PHE A 2 -3.05 3.42 -6.03
C PHE A 2 -2.67 4.70 -5.27
N GLN A 3 -3.39 5.79 -5.50
CA GLN A 3 -3.15 7.06 -4.82
C GLN A 3 -3.23 6.92 -3.29
N LEU A 4 -4.21 6.21 -2.74
CA LEU A 4 -4.34 6.01 -1.29
C LEU A 4 -3.18 5.19 -0.70
N VAL A 5 -2.68 4.19 -1.44
CA VAL A 5 -1.48 3.44 -1.05
C VAL A 5 -0.25 4.35 -1.05
N ALA A 6 -0.16 5.24 -2.05
CA ALA A 6 0.95 6.17 -2.20
C ALA A 6 0.86 7.38 -1.23
N GLU A 7 -0.33 7.67 -0.71
CA GLU A 7 -0.56 8.56 0.44
C GLU A 7 -0.22 7.90 1.79
N GLY A 8 0.14 6.61 1.79
CA GLY A 8 0.54 5.87 2.99
C GLY A 8 -0.61 5.28 3.80
N LEU A 9 -1.83 5.20 3.25
CA LEU A 9 -2.95 4.56 3.95
C LEU A 9 -2.73 3.05 4.09
N SER A 10 -3.10 2.53 5.26
CA SER A 10 -3.13 1.10 5.53
C SER A 10 -4.21 0.38 4.73
N SER A 11 -4.02 -0.90 4.43
CA SER A 11 -5.02 -1.74 3.74
C SER A 11 -6.43 -1.64 4.34
N PRO A 12 -6.63 -1.68 5.69
CA PRO A 12 -7.95 -1.51 6.28
C PRO A 12 -8.52 -0.09 6.12
N ALA A 13 -7.69 0.96 6.21
CA ALA A 13 -8.14 2.34 5.98
C ALA A 13 -8.62 2.54 4.53
N ILE A 14 -7.89 1.98 3.56
CA ILE A 14 -8.28 1.98 2.15
C ILE A 14 -9.59 1.21 1.96
N GLY A 15 -9.75 0.05 2.61
CA GLY A 15 -10.97 -0.75 2.55
C GLY A 15 -12.20 0.01 3.03
N LYS A 16 -12.07 0.72 4.17
CA LYS A 16 -13.13 1.60 4.69
C LYS A 16 -13.46 2.73 3.71
N LYS A 17 -12.45 3.40 3.16
CA LYS A 17 -12.62 4.56 2.25
C LYS A 17 -13.24 4.18 0.90
N LEU A 18 -12.96 2.97 0.42
CA LEU A 18 -13.45 2.46 -0.86
C LEU A 18 -14.66 1.52 -0.72
N PHE A 19 -15.15 1.26 0.50
CA PHE A 19 -16.23 0.31 0.79
C PHE A 19 -15.97 -1.10 0.22
N ILE A 20 -14.71 -1.56 0.30
CA ILE A 20 -14.28 -2.90 -0.15
C ILE A 20 -13.56 -3.64 0.98
N SER A 21 -13.52 -4.97 0.88
CA SER A 21 -12.84 -5.79 1.88
C SER A 21 -11.33 -5.53 1.89
N THR A 22 -10.70 -5.62 3.07
CA THR A 22 -9.24 -5.51 3.23
C THR A 22 -8.50 -6.51 2.32
N ARG A 23 -9.02 -7.74 2.21
CA ARG A 23 -8.49 -8.79 1.32
C ARG A 23 -8.49 -8.37 -0.16
N THR A 24 -9.52 -7.67 -0.59
CA THR A 24 -9.60 -7.09 -1.94
C THR A 24 -8.52 -6.02 -2.11
N VAL A 25 -8.30 -5.17 -1.11
CA VAL A 25 -7.23 -4.16 -1.12
C VAL A 25 -5.87 -4.82 -1.26
N GLU A 26 -5.56 -5.84 -0.47
CA GLU A 26 -4.30 -6.58 -0.56
C GLU A 26 -4.09 -7.20 -1.94
N THR A 27 -5.13 -7.80 -2.51
CA THR A 27 -5.11 -8.37 -3.87
C THR A 27 -4.80 -7.30 -4.92
N HIS A 28 -5.42 -6.12 -4.82
CA HIS A 28 -5.10 -5.01 -5.70
C HIS A 28 -3.66 -4.54 -5.52
N ARG A 29 -3.17 -4.48 -4.27
CA ARG A 29 -1.80 -4.05 -3.93
C ARG A 29 -0.77 -4.97 -4.57
N ALA A 30 -0.92 -6.29 -4.39
CA ALA A 30 -0.06 -7.30 -5.00
C ALA A 30 -0.07 -7.25 -6.53
N ASN A 31 -1.24 -7.03 -7.14
CA ASN A 31 -1.34 -6.89 -8.58
C ASN A 31 -0.64 -5.63 -9.10
N ILE A 32 -0.72 -4.52 -8.38
CA ILE A 32 -0.03 -3.29 -8.75
C ILE A 32 1.49 -3.43 -8.53
N SER A 33 1.92 -4.03 -7.42
CA SER A 33 3.33 -4.33 -7.13
C SER A 33 3.93 -5.16 -8.26
N ARG A 34 3.25 -6.23 -8.67
CA ARG A 34 3.70 -7.10 -9.76
C ARG A 34 3.76 -6.38 -11.11
N LYS A 35 2.78 -5.52 -11.42
CA LYS A 35 2.74 -4.78 -12.69
C LYS A 35 3.79 -3.67 -12.77
N LEU A 36 4.17 -3.09 -11.64
CA LEU A 36 5.13 -1.98 -11.57
C LEU A 36 6.54 -2.43 -11.15
N GLY A 37 6.70 -3.68 -10.72
CA GLY A 37 7.96 -4.20 -10.20
C GLY A 37 8.38 -3.57 -8.86
N LEU A 38 7.40 -3.16 -8.04
CA LEU A 38 7.64 -2.48 -6.77
C LEU A 38 7.50 -3.47 -5.61
N GLY A 39 8.57 -3.61 -4.81
CA GLY A 39 8.66 -4.59 -3.73
C GLY A 39 8.08 -4.13 -2.40
N ASN A 40 8.03 -2.81 -2.15
CA ASN A 40 7.59 -2.28 -0.86
C ASN A 40 6.75 -1.00 -0.98
N ALA A 41 6.08 -0.64 0.12
CA ALA A 41 5.26 0.56 0.20
C ALA A 41 6.06 1.85 -0.08
N THR A 42 7.33 1.91 0.35
CA THR A 42 8.19 3.07 0.15
C THR A 42 8.53 3.28 -1.33
N GLU A 43 8.73 2.20 -2.09
CA GLU A 43 8.93 2.21 -3.53
C GLU A 43 7.68 2.67 -4.27
N PHE A 44 6.48 2.30 -3.79
CA PHE A 44 5.22 2.87 -4.28
C PHE A 44 5.18 4.39 -4.16
N VAL A 45 5.47 4.90 -2.96
CA VAL A 45 5.48 6.34 -2.69
C VAL A 45 6.52 7.04 -3.59
N ARG A 46 7.75 6.52 -3.62
CA ARG A 46 8.84 7.06 -4.47
C ARG A 46 8.47 7.07 -5.95
N PHE A 47 7.87 5.99 -6.44
CA PHE A 47 7.44 5.87 -7.84
C PHE A 47 6.32 6.85 -8.18
N ALA A 48 5.35 7.01 -7.28
CA ALA A 48 4.22 7.92 -7.48
C ALA A 48 4.69 9.39 -7.49
N ILE A 49 5.64 9.76 -6.62
CA ILE A 49 6.31 11.07 -6.63
C ILE A 49 7.09 11.28 -7.93
N ALA A 50 7.94 10.32 -8.31
CA ALA A 50 8.80 10.42 -9.48
C ALA A 50 8.00 10.64 -10.78
N ARG A 51 6.80 10.06 -10.86
CA ARG A 51 5.89 10.21 -12.00
C ARG A 51 4.88 11.35 -11.87
N ARG A 52 4.95 12.16 -10.80
CA ARG A 52 3.96 13.21 -10.47
C ARG A 52 2.51 12.70 -10.50
N LEU A 53 2.30 11.45 -10.09
CA LEU A 53 0.99 10.81 -10.07
C LEU A 53 0.18 11.19 -8.83
N ILE A 54 0.84 11.68 -7.79
CA ILE A 54 0.23 12.16 -6.55
C ILE A 54 0.94 13.41 -6.04
N GLU A 55 0.20 14.25 -5.34
CA GLU A 55 0.72 15.32 -4.51
C GLU A 55 0.72 14.80 -3.07
N VAL A 56 1.91 14.64 -2.50
CA VAL A 56 2.04 13.97 -1.19
C VAL A 56 1.75 14.98 -0.11
N GLU A 57 0.50 15.09 0.30
CA GLU A 57 0.16 15.65 1.61
C GLU A 57 0.52 14.57 2.64
N PRO A 58 1.50 14.79 3.53
CA PRO A 58 1.88 13.80 4.53
C PRO A 58 0.72 13.61 5.51
N GLN A 59 -0.03 12.51 5.36
CA GLN A 59 -1.06 12.15 6.32
C GLN A 59 -0.43 11.67 7.62
N PRO A 60 -0.99 12.05 8.79
CA PRO A 60 -0.46 11.63 10.09
C PRO A 60 -0.42 10.10 10.15
N ARG A 61 0.71 9.58 10.62
CA ARG A 61 0.95 8.14 10.75
C ARG A 61 -0.16 7.55 11.61
N ASP A 62 -1.05 6.78 10.99
CA ASP A 62 -2.06 6.03 11.71
C ASP A 62 -1.32 5.02 12.60
N GLU A 63 -1.30 5.27 13.92
CA GLU A 63 -0.55 4.51 14.93
C GLU A 63 -1.03 3.05 15.07
N THR A 64 -1.99 2.62 14.25
CA THR A 64 -2.42 1.22 14.14
C THR A 64 -1.45 0.33 13.34
N GLN A 65 -0.19 0.74 13.15
CA GLN A 65 0.84 -0.05 12.49
C GLN A 65 1.31 -1.23 13.36
N GLY A 66 0.42 -2.19 13.55
CA GLY A 66 0.76 -3.57 13.83
C GLY A 66 1.49 -4.14 12.62
N ARG A 67 2.66 -4.70 12.90
CA ARG A 67 3.50 -5.52 12.02
C ARG A 67 2.66 -6.43 11.11
N ASP A 68 2.59 -6.10 9.83
CA ASP A 68 2.15 -7.07 8.79
C ASP A 68 3.34 -7.49 7.91
N ASP A 69 4.57 -7.34 8.41
CA ASP A 69 5.72 -8.11 7.94
C ASP A 69 5.86 -9.38 8.81
N GLU A 70 4.80 -10.20 8.87
CA GLU A 70 4.96 -11.61 9.28
C GLU A 70 5.43 -12.38 8.03
N GLU A 71 6.70 -12.17 7.70
CA GLU A 71 7.44 -13.05 6.82
C GLU A 71 7.78 -14.34 7.60
N LYS A 72 7.11 -15.46 7.28
CA LYS A 72 7.74 -16.80 7.22
C LYS A 72 6.74 -17.91 6.83
N PRO A 73 7.19 -19.08 6.33
CA PRO A 73 8.49 -19.45 5.74
C PRO A 73 8.35 -20.06 4.33
N GLU A 74 9.29 -19.76 3.42
CA GLU A 74 9.52 -20.65 2.27
C GLU A 74 10.11 -21.96 2.81
N SER A 75 9.43 -23.05 2.47
CA SER A 75 9.60 -24.36 3.07
C SER A 75 10.79 -25.10 2.44
N ALA A 76 11.73 -25.58 3.25
CA ALA A 76 12.64 -26.69 2.93
C ALA A 76 13.19 -27.31 4.21
#